data_AF-A0A3C1W4G2-F1
#
_entry.id   AF-A0A3C1W4G2-F1
#
_cell.length_a   1.000
_cell.length_b   1.000
_cell.length_c   1.000
_cell.angle_alpha   90.00
_cell.angle_beta   90.00
_cell.angle_gamma   90.00
#
_symmetry.space_group_name_H-M   'P 1'
#
loop_
_entity.id
_entity.type
_entity.pdbx_description
1 polymer ?
#
loop_
_entity_poly.entity_id
_entity_poly.type
_entity_poly.pdbx_seq_one_letter_code
_entity_poly.pdbx_strand_id
1 'polypeptide(L)'
;FNSPNDLAVDSRGRIYFSDPRYGNRDNVEQRDEKGREIEGVYRIDGPGKISRIITHEVHRPNGILVSADDKFLFVADNVNDGPAQGLGGNRKLWRFTLQADGSVVASSRKLLFDWGSDRGPDGMALDSKGRIFATAGFNFPKPPVETNLK
;
A
#
# COMPACT_ATOMS: atom_id res chain seq x y z
N PHE A 1 11.30 10.32 3.65
CA PHE A 1 10.07 9.52 3.74
C PHE A 1 9.00 10.36 4.37
N ASN A 2 7.73 10.08 4.10
CA ASN A 2 6.58 10.82 4.60
C ASN A 2 6.24 10.33 6.02
N SER A 3 5.78 9.08 6.12
CA SER A 3 5.29 8.43 7.33
C SER A 3 5.19 6.92 7.03
N PRO A 4 6.31 6.16 7.15
CA PRO A 4 6.31 4.72 6.90
C PRO A 4 5.20 4.01 7.68
N ASN A 5 4.50 3.08 7.04
CA ASN A 5 3.28 2.48 7.60
C ASN A 5 3.39 0.97 7.81
N ASP A 6 3.60 0.21 6.74
CA ASP A 6 3.71 -1.26 6.80
C ASP A 6 4.94 -1.76 6.04
N LEU A 7 5.36 -3.00 6.32
CA LEU A 7 6.51 -3.63 5.68
C LEU A 7 6.31 -5.10 5.37
N ALA A 8 7.05 -5.58 4.36
CA ALA A 8 7.18 -6.97 4.02
C ALA A 8 8.66 -7.31 3.77
N VAL A 9 9.02 -8.57 3.96
CA VAL A 9 10.38 -9.06 3.73
C VAL A 9 10.31 -10.22 2.75
N ASP A 10 11.21 -10.24 1.78
CA ASP A 10 11.29 -11.34 0.82
C ASP A 10 12.27 -12.44 1.26
N SER A 11 12.40 -13.50 0.45
CA SER A 11 13.26 -14.63 0.78
C SER A 11 14.75 -14.30 0.79
N ARG A 12 15.15 -13.10 0.32
CA ARG A 12 16.54 -12.61 0.31
C ARG A 12 16.81 -11.60 1.43
N GLY A 13 15.83 -11.33 2.29
CA GLY A 13 15.96 -10.38 3.39
C GLY A 13 15.87 -8.91 2.98
N ARG A 14 15.42 -8.61 1.75
CA ARG A 14 15.13 -7.23 1.34
C ARG A 14 13.84 -6.78 2.01
N ILE A 15 13.83 -5.55 2.53
CA ILE A 15 12.65 -4.99 3.21
C ILE A 15 11.92 -4.07 2.25
N TYR A 16 10.64 -4.32 2.05
CA TYR A 16 9.73 -3.49 1.29
C TYR A 16 8.86 -2.72 2.28
N PHE A 17 8.66 -1.43 2.10
CA PHE A 17 7.79 -0.66 2.99
C PHE A 17 6.97 0.39 2.25
N SER A 18 5.75 0.62 2.74
CA SER A 18 4.85 1.68 2.27
C SER A 18 5.10 2.98 3.02
N ASP A 19 4.98 4.10 2.31
CA ASP A 19 5.22 5.44 2.84
C ASP A 19 4.10 6.44 2.48
N PRO A 20 2.87 6.20 2.96
CA PRO A 20 1.74 7.09 2.73
C PRO A 20 1.86 8.41 3.51
N ARG A 21 0.95 9.34 3.22
CA ARG A 21 0.70 10.53 4.03
C ARG A 21 -0.79 10.66 4.38
N TYR A 22 -1.14 10.17 5.56
CA TYR A 22 -2.43 10.42 6.20
C TYR A 22 -2.40 11.73 7.00
N GLY A 23 -3.54 12.42 7.07
CA GLY A 23 -3.65 13.69 7.80
C GLY A 23 -3.08 14.89 7.02
N ASN A 24 -2.40 15.80 7.72
CA ASN A 24 -1.89 17.05 7.12
C ASN A 24 -0.83 16.77 6.04
N ARG A 25 -1.01 17.32 4.83
CA ARG A 25 -0.12 17.16 3.67
C ARG A 25 0.75 18.38 3.34
N ASP A 26 0.60 19.49 4.06
CA ASP A 26 1.29 20.75 3.75
C ASP A 26 2.83 20.64 3.81
N ASN A 27 3.34 19.61 4.50
CA ASN A 27 4.76 19.36 4.68
C ASN A 27 5.29 18.14 3.90
N VAL A 28 4.60 17.68 2.85
CA VAL A 28 5.12 16.62 1.99
C VAL A 28 6.27 17.16 1.13
N GLU A 29 7.48 16.69 1.45
CA GLU A 29 8.72 17.05 0.76
C GLU A 29 8.98 16.19 -0.48
N GLN A 30 8.49 14.94 -0.48
CA GLN A 30 8.77 14.00 -1.56
C GLN A 30 7.96 14.32 -2.80
N ARG A 31 8.64 14.82 -3.83
CA ARG A 31 8.05 15.19 -5.12
C ARG A 31 8.79 14.54 -6.27
N ASP A 32 8.09 14.30 -7.38
CA ASP A 32 8.72 13.92 -8.64
C ASP A 32 9.27 15.14 -9.39
N GLU A 33 9.88 14.90 -10.54
CA GLU A 33 10.47 15.94 -11.41
C GLU A 33 9.44 16.97 -11.90
N LYS A 34 8.14 16.65 -11.84
CA LYS A 34 7.03 17.54 -12.20
C LYS A 34 6.41 18.23 -10.97
N GLY A 35 7.00 18.06 -9.79
CA GLY A 35 6.52 18.65 -8.54
C GLY A 35 5.32 17.92 -7.91
N ARG A 36 4.90 16.77 -8.45
CA ARG A 36 3.79 16.00 -7.90
C ARG A 36 4.24 15.25 -6.66
N GLU A 37 3.40 15.26 -5.63
CA GLU A 37 3.67 14.55 -4.37
C GLU A 37 3.79 13.04 -4.61
N ILE A 38 4.63 12.41 -3.80
CA ILE A 38 4.88 10.97 -3.87
C ILE A 38 4.53 10.34 -2.53
N GLU A 39 3.51 9.49 -2.56
CA GLU A 39 3.23 8.46 -1.57
C GLU A 39 3.61 7.12 -2.23
N GLY A 40 4.68 6.48 -1.78
CA GLY A 40 5.35 5.43 -2.55
C GLY A 40 5.62 4.15 -1.77
N VAL A 41 6.11 3.14 -2.50
CA VAL A 41 6.71 1.94 -1.91
C VAL A 41 8.20 1.95 -2.18
N TYR A 42 8.96 1.58 -1.16
CA TYR A 42 10.41 1.56 -1.17
C TYR A 42 10.92 0.18 -0.81
N ARG A 43 12.16 -0.11 -1.23
CA ARG A 43 12.89 -1.33 -0.91
C ARG A 43 14.25 -0.99 -0.30
N ILE A 44 14.62 -1.69 0.76
CA ILE A 44 15.92 -1.63 1.41
C ILE A 44 16.68 -2.92 1.08
N ASP A 45 17.81 -2.79 0.41
CA ASP A 45 18.72 -3.90 0.08
C ASP A 45 19.83 -4.10 1.13
N GLY A 46 19.95 -3.15 2.06
CA GLY A 46 20.94 -3.13 3.12
C GLY A 46 21.11 -1.70 3.69
N PRO A 47 21.99 -1.50 4.67
CA PRO A 47 22.23 -0.19 5.27
C PRO A 47 22.51 0.89 4.22
N GLY A 48 21.69 1.94 4.20
CA GLY A 48 21.81 3.07 3.25
C GLY A 48 21.44 2.76 1.79
N LYS A 49 21.05 1.53 1.45
CA LYS A 49 20.68 1.14 0.09
C LYS A 49 19.16 1.07 -0.04
N ILE A 50 18.55 2.20 -0.41
CA ILE A 50 17.09 2.33 -0.52
C ILE A 50 16.71 2.72 -1.94
N SER A 51 15.77 1.99 -2.54
CA SER A 51 15.22 2.26 -3.86
C SER A 51 13.72 2.54 -3.76
N ARG A 52 13.24 3.55 -4.46
CA ARG A 52 11.79 3.74 -4.69
C ARG A 52 11.36 2.80 -5.81
N ILE A 53 10.35 1.97 -5.57
CA ILE A 53 9.92 0.92 -6.52
C ILE A 53 8.49 1.11 -7.03
N ILE A 54 7.67 1.87 -6.32
CA ILE A 54 6.32 2.30 -6.74
C ILE A 54 6.19 3.79 -6.44
N THR A 55 5.61 4.51 -7.40
CA THR A 55 5.22 5.92 -7.32
C THR A 55 3.73 6.03 -7.62
N HIS A 56 3.36 6.60 -8.76
CA HIS A 56 2.01 6.93 -9.18
C HIS A 56 1.19 5.71 -9.65
N GLU A 57 1.77 4.50 -9.59
CA GLU A 57 1.05 3.25 -9.84
C GLU A 57 0.08 2.89 -8.71
N VAL A 58 0.25 3.45 -7.52
CA VAL A 58 -0.63 3.33 -6.35
C VAL A 58 -0.83 4.74 -5.80
N HIS A 59 -2.05 5.10 -5.41
CA HIS A 59 -2.31 6.46 -4.93
C HIS A 59 -1.87 6.63 -3.47
N ARG A 60 -2.26 5.70 -2.59
CA ARG A 60 -1.87 5.72 -1.18
C ARG A 60 -1.53 4.31 -0.69
N PRO A 61 -0.26 3.88 -0.76
CA PRO A 61 0.13 2.55 -0.35
C PRO A 61 -0.03 2.38 1.17
N ASN A 62 -0.65 1.28 1.58
CA ASN A 62 -0.85 0.90 2.98
C ASN A 62 -0.25 -0.50 3.19
N GLY A 63 -1.06 -1.52 3.46
CA GLY A 63 -0.59 -2.89 3.62
C GLY A 63 0.22 -3.40 2.43
N ILE A 64 1.29 -4.14 2.71
CA ILE A 64 2.22 -4.66 1.70
C ILE A 64 2.59 -6.11 1.99
N LEU A 65 2.68 -6.92 0.94
CA LEU A 65 3.07 -8.33 1.04
C LEU A 65 3.95 -8.74 -0.13
N VAL A 66 4.92 -9.62 0.14
CA VAL A 66 5.67 -10.34 -0.90
C VAL A 66 5.15 -11.77 -0.95
N SER A 67 4.90 -12.32 -2.15
CA SER A 67 4.50 -13.72 -2.28
C SER A 67 5.61 -14.66 -1.80
N ALA A 68 5.23 -15.82 -1.26
CA ALA A 68 6.19 -16.78 -0.72
C ALA A 68 7.25 -17.29 -1.73
N ASP A 69 7.00 -17.13 -3.02
CA ASP A 69 7.90 -17.48 -4.11
C ASP A 69 8.64 -16.26 -4.71
N ASP A 70 8.58 -15.10 -4.06
CA ASP A 70 9.22 -13.82 -4.44
C ASP A 70 8.81 -13.30 -5.84
N LYS A 71 7.72 -13.81 -6.43
CA LYS A 71 7.27 -13.40 -7.77
C LYS A 71 6.37 -12.18 -7.78
N PHE A 72 5.71 -11.87 -6.67
CA PHE A 72 4.71 -10.82 -6.63
C PHE A 72 4.84 -9.92 -5.41
N LEU A 73 4.61 -8.63 -5.64
CA LEU A 73 4.35 -7.63 -4.61
C LEU A 73 2.86 -7.30 -4.62
N PHE A 74 2.22 -7.39 -3.46
CA PHE A 74 0.84 -6.96 -3.27
C PHE A 74 0.82 -5.66 -2.48
N VAL A 75 -0.01 -4.70 -2.91
CA VAL A 75 -0.09 -3.38 -2.29
C VAL A 75 -1.56 -3.00 -2.12
N ALA A 76 -1.97 -2.74 -0.89
CA ALA A 76 -3.23 -2.11 -0.58
C ALA A 76 -3.15 -0.62 -0.91
N ASP A 77 -4.04 -0.14 -1.77
CA ASP A 77 -4.23 1.27 -2.09
C ASP A 77 -5.44 1.78 -1.29
N ASN A 78 -5.19 2.67 -0.34
CA ASN A 78 -6.17 3.04 0.67
C ASN A 78 -6.23 4.55 0.88
N VAL A 79 -6.91 5.24 -0.04
CA VAL A 79 -7.16 6.68 0.03
C VAL A 79 -8.30 6.95 1.00
N ASN A 80 -7.98 7.03 2.28
CA ASN A 80 -8.95 7.05 3.37
C ASN A 80 -9.15 8.38 4.11
N ASP A 81 -9.21 9.51 3.41
CA ASP A 81 -9.26 10.85 4.03
C ASP A 81 -10.58 11.22 4.76
N GLY A 82 -11.29 10.24 5.33
CA GLY A 82 -12.51 10.42 6.11
C GLY A 82 -13.77 10.57 5.26
N PRO A 83 -14.93 10.84 5.88
CA PRO A 83 -16.21 10.86 5.18
C PRO A 83 -16.34 12.03 4.18
N ALA A 84 -15.58 13.12 4.35
CA ALA A 84 -15.65 14.28 3.47
C ALA A 84 -14.75 14.17 2.22
N GLN A 85 -13.62 13.46 2.31
CA GLN A 85 -12.59 13.45 1.26
C GLN A 85 -12.14 12.04 0.85
N GLY A 86 -12.37 11.03 1.69
CA GLY A 86 -11.97 9.65 1.46
C GLY A 86 -13.05 8.77 0.80
N LEU A 87 -14.33 9.20 0.81
CA LEU A 87 -15.39 8.50 0.08
C LEU A 87 -15.17 8.66 -1.42
N GLY A 88 -15.10 7.53 -2.15
CA GLY A 88 -14.78 7.50 -3.58
C GLY A 88 -13.29 7.59 -3.91
N GLY A 89 -12.41 7.64 -2.89
CA GLY A 89 -10.97 7.48 -3.07
C GLY A 89 -10.59 6.07 -3.56
N ASN A 90 -9.34 5.87 -3.99
CA ASN A 90 -8.90 4.56 -4.46
C ASN A 90 -8.86 3.55 -3.29
N ARG A 91 -9.66 2.48 -3.38
CA ARG A 91 -9.79 1.39 -2.39
C ARG A 91 -9.56 0.04 -3.04
N LYS A 92 -8.31 -0.26 -3.38
CA LYS A 92 -7.98 -1.39 -4.26
C LYS A 92 -6.84 -2.21 -3.73
N LEU A 93 -6.85 -3.51 -4.05
CA LEU A 93 -5.70 -4.38 -3.86
C LEU A 93 -5.05 -4.61 -5.22
N TRP A 94 -3.79 -4.20 -5.34
CA TRP A 94 -2.99 -4.37 -6.54
C TRP A 94 -1.96 -5.47 -6.37
N ARG A 95 -1.60 -6.10 -7.49
CA ARG A 95 -0.46 -7.00 -7.62
C ARG A 95 0.48 -6.49 -8.70
N PHE A 96 1.78 -6.58 -8.43
CA PHE A 96 2.84 -6.34 -9.38
C PHE A 96 3.79 -7.53 -9.44
N THR A 97 4.39 -7.78 -10.59
CA THR A 97 5.50 -8.72 -10.75
C THR A 97 6.75 -8.15 -10.10
N LEU A 98 7.38 -8.95 -9.23
CA LEU A 98 8.72 -8.73 -8.71
C LEU A 98 9.74 -9.42 -9.60
N GLN A 99 10.82 -8.72 -9.89
CA GLN A 99 11.99 -9.27 -10.59
C GLN A 99 12.97 -9.89 -9.58
N ALA A 100 13.89 -10.70 -10.07
CA ALA A 100 14.90 -11.36 -9.22
C ALA A 100 15.79 -10.35 -8.45
N ASP A 101 16.02 -9.16 -9.02
CA ASP A 101 16.73 -8.05 -8.36
C ASP A 101 15.86 -7.29 -7.34
N GLY A 102 14.59 -7.68 -7.20
CA GLY A 102 13.62 -7.17 -6.25
C GLY A 102 12.89 -5.93 -6.74
N SER A 103 13.15 -5.48 -7.97
CA SER A 103 12.45 -4.35 -8.57
C SER A 103 11.05 -4.77 -9.01
N VAL A 104 10.18 -3.79 -9.18
CA VAL A 104 8.80 -4.00 -9.63
C VAL A 104 8.69 -3.68 -11.11
N VAL A 105 8.02 -4.55 -11.87
CA VAL A 105 7.58 -4.22 -13.24
C VAL A 105 6.30 -3.39 -13.15
N ALA A 106 6.39 -2.06 -13.17
CA ALA A 106 5.25 -1.16 -12.99
C ALA A 106 4.06 -1.44 -13.93
N SER A 107 4.35 -1.78 -15.20
CA SER A 107 3.33 -2.10 -16.21
C SER A 107 2.58 -3.42 -15.95
N SER A 108 3.08 -4.27 -15.06
CA SER A 108 2.43 -5.54 -14.68
C SER A 108 1.28 -5.37 -13.68
N ARG A 109 0.98 -4.12 -13.27
CA ARG A 109 -0.07 -3.77 -12.31
C ARG A 109 -1.38 -4.48 -12.67
N LYS A 110 -1.82 -5.37 -11.77
CA LYS A 110 -3.07 -6.11 -11.89
C LYS A 110 -3.98 -5.82 -10.71
N LEU A 111 -5.23 -5.47 -11.00
CA LEU A 111 -6.29 -5.37 -9.99
C LEU A 111 -6.63 -6.77 -9.48
N LEU A 112 -6.57 -6.98 -8.17
CA LEU A 112 -7.04 -8.21 -7.53
C LEU A 112 -8.44 -8.05 -6.94
N PHE A 113 -8.69 -6.91 -6.30
CA PHE A 113 -9.98 -6.61 -5.70
C PHE A 113 -10.22 -5.11 -5.63
N ASP A 114 -11.48 -4.69 -5.80
CA ASP A 114 -11.93 -3.29 -5.72
C ASP A 114 -13.07 -3.20 -4.72
N TRP A 115 -12.88 -2.41 -3.66
CA TRP A 115 -13.92 -2.14 -2.67
C TRP A 115 -14.84 -0.97 -3.07
N GLY A 116 -14.62 -0.36 -4.24
CA GLY A 116 -15.41 0.76 -4.73
C GLY A 116 -15.28 1.99 -3.83
N SER A 117 -16.41 2.56 -3.42
CA SER A 117 -16.49 3.74 -2.55
C SER A 117 -16.72 3.41 -1.08
N ASP A 118 -16.69 2.12 -0.70
CA ASP A 118 -17.04 1.63 0.64
C ASP A 118 -15.75 1.49 1.50
N ARG A 119 -15.59 0.37 2.21
CA ARG A 119 -14.40 0.03 3.02
C ARG A 119 -13.11 0.06 2.21
N GLY A 120 -11.98 0.21 2.87
CA GLY A 120 -10.65 0.18 2.23
C GLY A 120 -9.74 -0.89 2.82
N PRO A 121 -8.85 -1.50 2.02
CA PRO A 121 -7.87 -2.45 2.52
C PRO A 121 -6.80 -1.73 3.36
N ASP A 122 -6.35 -2.34 4.45
CA ASP A 122 -5.25 -1.83 5.29
C ASP A 122 -4.18 -2.92 5.40
N GLY A 123 -3.73 -3.27 6.61
CA GLY A 123 -2.83 -4.41 6.85
C GLY A 123 -3.37 -5.74 6.31
N MET A 124 -2.45 -6.58 5.84
CA MET A 124 -2.75 -7.87 5.21
C MET A 124 -1.79 -8.96 5.67
N ALA A 125 -2.20 -10.22 5.51
CA ALA A 125 -1.36 -11.39 5.74
C ALA A 125 -1.53 -12.44 4.62
N LEU A 126 -0.47 -13.21 4.37
CA LEU A 126 -0.52 -14.41 3.53
C LEU A 126 -0.61 -15.65 4.39
N ASP A 127 -1.36 -16.65 3.92
CA ASP A 127 -1.25 -18.00 4.45
C ASP A 127 -0.33 -18.89 3.62
N SER A 128 -0.11 -20.12 4.09
CA SER A 128 0.76 -21.11 3.44
C SER A 128 0.25 -21.59 2.07
N LYS A 129 -0.99 -21.27 1.69
CA LYS A 129 -1.56 -21.58 0.37
C LYS A 129 -1.53 -20.37 -0.57
N GLY A 130 -0.93 -19.25 -0.15
CA GLY A 130 -0.87 -18.01 -0.92
C GLY A 130 -2.18 -17.23 -0.95
N ARG A 131 -3.11 -17.49 -0.02
CA ARG A 131 -4.34 -16.70 0.12
C ARG A 131 -4.03 -15.43 0.92
N ILE A 132 -4.58 -14.31 0.48
CA ILE A 132 -4.45 -13.02 1.16
C ILE A 132 -5.65 -12.82 2.09
N PHE A 133 -5.36 -12.52 3.36
CA PHE A 133 -6.32 -12.05 4.34
C PHE A 133 -6.06 -10.56 4.54
N ALA A 134 -7.02 -9.73 4.15
CA ALA A 134 -6.91 -8.27 4.29
C ALA A 134 -7.87 -7.78 5.36
N THR A 135 -7.39 -6.91 6.23
CA THR A 135 -8.28 -6.04 7.00
C THR A 135 -8.91 -5.04 6.03
N ALA A 136 -10.23 -4.88 6.09
CA ALA A 136 -10.93 -3.94 5.23
C ALA A 136 -12.10 -3.31 5.97
N GLY A 137 -11.99 -2.00 6.24
CA GLY A 137 -12.92 -1.27 7.10
C GLY A 137 -13.06 0.19 6.71
N PHE A 138 -13.89 0.90 7.48
CA PHE A 138 -13.90 2.36 7.48
C PHE A 138 -12.88 2.87 8.50
N ASN A 139 -12.33 4.05 8.27
CA ASN A 139 -11.56 4.76 9.28
C ASN A 139 -12.42 5.79 10.05
N PHE A 140 -13.75 5.69 9.94
CA PHE A 140 -14.73 6.48 10.65
C PHE A 140 -15.95 5.60 11.00
N PRO A 141 -16.71 5.92 12.06
CA PRO A 141 -17.89 5.15 12.43
C PRO A 141 -18.96 5.13 11.33
N LYS A 142 -19.48 3.94 10.98
CA LYS A 142 -20.63 3.77 10.06
C LYS A 142 -21.76 2.95 10.72
N PRO A 143 -22.48 3.52 11.71
CA PRO A 143 -23.62 2.85 12.33
C PRO A 143 -24.80 2.67 11.33
N PRO A 144 -25.65 1.65 11.51
CA PRO A 144 -25.59 0.59 12.53
C PRO A 144 -24.66 -0.58 12.15
N VAL A 145 -23.99 -0.49 11.00
CA VAL A 145 -23.23 -1.59 10.37
C VAL A 145 -21.93 -1.91 11.11
N GLU A 146 -21.48 -1.00 11.97
CA GLU A 146 -20.44 -1.20 12.97
C GLU A 146 -21.00 -0.86 14.35
N THR A 147 -20.86 -1.79 15.31
CA THR A 147 -21.43 -1.65 16.66
C THR A 147 -20.77 -0.49 17.40
N ASN A 148 -21.59 0.37 18.00
CA ASN A 148 -21.16 1.50 18.85
C ASN A 148 -20.55 1.08 20.21
N LEU A 149 -20.12 -0.17 20.36
CA LEU A 149 -19.56 -0.68 21.61
C LEU A 149 -18.09 -0.25 21.69
N LYS A 150 -17.88 0.95 22.24
CA LYS A 150 -16.65 1.30 22.95
C LYS A 150 -16.87 1.07 24.44
#